data_AF-A0A1G9GF75-F1
#
_entry.id   AF-A0A1G9GF75-F1
#
_cell.length_a   1.000
_cell.length_b   1.000
_cell.length_c   1.000
_cell.angle_alpha   90.00
_cell.angle_beta   90.00
_cell.angle_gamma   90.00
#
_symmetry.space_group_name_H-M   'P 1'
#
loop_
_entity.id
_entity.type
_entity.pdbx_description
1 polymer ?
#
loop_
_entity_poly.entity_id
_entity_poly.type
_entity_poly.pdbx_seq_one_letter_code
_entity_poly.pdbx_strand_id
1 'polypeptide(L)'
;MKKHWNWNVTIERRNYRIDLEYNIGLIRNMKIHVNGHLAKPMKINKGEEGTDYFFFINNHECRIYSREGEDNLHYSVALRGVDLITGESVEYVKAPPKEEEVQVKMTKKEMAVRAISFIVSVYPIVIVLNPMIEGFLRILNWEPNEVVRGGIDSGAGVAMYTIIANYIVKKFKGRGLLERGAK
;
A
#
# COMPACT_ATOMS: atom_id res chain seq x y z
N MET A 1 -2.73 -5.42 -31.91
CA MET A 1 -1.58 -6.36 -31.81
C MET A 1 -1.16 -6.47 -30.36
N LYS A 2 -1.05 -7.68 -29.81
CA LYS A 2 -0.56 -7.90 -28.44
C LYS A 2 0.93 -8.23 -28.46
N LYS A 3 1.70 -7.57 -27.61
CA LYS A 3 3.11 -7.87 -27.35
C LYS A 3 3.26 -8.31 -25.89
N HIS A 4 4.19 -9.23 -25.67
CA HIS A 4 4.44 -9.82 -24.36
C HIS A 4 5.95 -9.80 -24.07
N TRP A 5 6.30 -9.43 -22.84
CA TRP A 5 7.65 -9.56 -22.31
C TRP A 5 7.59 -10.29 -20.97
N ASN A 6 8.61 -11.08 -20.68
CA ASN A 6 8.73 -11.80 -19.43
C ASN A 6 10.14 -11.69 -18.87
N TRP A 7 10.23 -11.59 -17.54
CA TRP A 7 11.50 -11.56 -16.82
C TRP A 7 11.42 -12.45 -15.61
N ASN A 8 12.47 -13.25 -15.40
CA ASN A 8 12.68 -13.98 -14.16
C ASN A 8 13.79 -13.25 -13.40
N VAL A 9 13.44 -12.65 -12.27
CA VAL A 9 14.35 -11.82 -11.48
C VAL A 9 14.45 -12.33 -10.05
N THR A 10 15.60 -12.11 -9.42
CA THR A 10 15.82 -12.42 -8.00
C THR A 10 15.87 -11.13 -7.20
N ILE A 11 14.93 -10.94 -6.27
CA ILE A 11 14.89 -9.80 -5.35
C ILE A 11 14.94 -10.36 -3.94
N GLU A 12 15.92 -9.95 -3.13
CA GLU A 12 16.11 -10.42 -1.75
C GLU A 12 16.10 -11.95 -1.61
N ARG A 13 16.83 -12.64 -2.50
CA ARG A 13 16.92 -14.12 -2.54
C ARG A 13 15.60 -14.84 -2.86
N ARG A 14 14.58 -14.13 -3.33
CA ARG A 14 13.32 -14.71 -3.83
C ARG A 14 13.21 -14.50 -5.33
N ASN A 15 12.74 -15.54 -6.02
CA ASN A 15 12.52 -15.50 -7.46
C ASN A 15 11.12 -14.95 -7.75
N TYR A 16 11.04 -14.01 -8.68
CA TYR A 16 9.80 -13.44 -9.19
C TYR A 16 9.77 -13.56 -10.71
N ARG A 17 8.60 -13.92 -11.22
CA ARG A 17 8.28 -13.83 -12.64
C ARG A 17 7.47 -12.57 -12.88
N ILE A 18 7.98 -11.68 -13.72
CA ILE A 18 7.31 -10.44 -14.11
C ILE A 18 6.88 -10.61 -15.56
N ASP A 19 5.58 -10.46 -15.83
CA ASP A 19 5.03 -10.53 -17.19
C ASP A 19 4.40 -9.18 -17.56
N LEU A 20 4.83 -8.60 -18.68
CA LEU A 20 4.25 -7.41 -19.29
C LEU A 20 3.38 -7.81 -20.48
N GLU A 21 2.10 -7.50 -20.41
CA GLU A 21 1.20 -7.57 -21.57
C GLU A 21 0.93 -6.15 -22.07
N TYR A 22 1.20 -5.90 -23.35
CA TYR A 22 0.95 -4.63 -24.02
C TYR A 22 0.01 -4.84 -25.19
N ASN A 23 -1.15 -4.20 -25.18
CA ASN A 23 -2.14 -4.30 -26.25
C ASN A 23 -2.21 -3.00 -27.04
N ILE A 24 -1.79 -3.07 -28.31
CA ILE A 24 -1.87 -1.97 -29.28
C ILE A 24 -3.10 -2.20 -30.14
N GLY A 25 -4.28 -1.93 -29.57
CA GLY A 25 -5.57 -1.95 -30.26
C GLY A 25 -6.26 -0.59 -30.22
N LEU A 26 -7.57 -0.57 -30.48
CA LEU A 26 -8.43 0.61 -30.29
C LEU A 26 -8.35 1.14 -28.85
N ILE A 27 -8.26 0.24 -27.88
CA ILE A 27 -7.99 0.57 -26.48
C ILE A 27 -6.57 0.09 -26.17
N ARG A 28 -5.66 1.06 -26.04
CA ARG A 28 -4.28 0.80 -25.66
C ARG A 28 -4.20 0.59 -24.16
N ASN A 29 -3.77 -0.60 -23.75
CA ASN A 29 -3.60 -0.92 -22.36
C ASN A 29 -2.35 -1.74 -22.12
N MET A 30 -1.87 -1.67 -20.89
CA MET A 30 -0.75 -2.44 -20.42
C MET A 30 -1.06 -3.02 -19.05
N LYS A 31 -0.60 -4.25 -18.85
CA LYS A 31 -0.78 -4.98 -17.61
C LYS A 31 0.56 -5.55 -17.18
N ILE A 32 0.91 -5.28 -15.94
CA ILE A 32 2.07 -5.87 -15.29
C ILE A 32 1.57 -6.95 -14.35
N HIS A 33 2.03 -8.18 -14.53
CA HIS A 33 1.77 -9.30 -13.65
C HIS A 33 3.05 -9.69 -12.91
N VAL A 34 2.93 -10.04 -11.63
CA VAL A 34 4.01 -10.57 -10.81
C VAL A 34 3.56 -11.92 -10.26
N ASN A 35 4.31 -12.98 -10.57
CA ASN A 35 3.95 -14.38 -10.29
C ASN A 35 2.52 -14.71 -10.73
N GLY A 36 2.10 -14.21 -11.90
CA GLY A 36 0.76 -14.40 -12.45
C GLY A 36 -0.34 -13.51 -11.85
N HIS A 37 -0.06 -12.73 -10.80
CA HIS A 37 -1.02 -11.80 -10.21
C HIS A 37 -0.91 -10.41 -10.84
N LEU A 38 -2.04 -9.81 -11.22
CA LEU A 38 -2.06 -8.45 -11.75
C LEU A 38 -1.59 -7.44 -10.70
N ALA A 39 -0.40 -6.90 -10.89
CA ALA A 39 0.19 -5.90 -10.01
C ALA A 39 -0.35 -4.50 -10.34
N LYS A 40 -0.39 -4.14 -11.63
CA LYS A 40 -0.83 -2.82 -12.09
C LYS A 40 -1.48 -2.88 -13.48
N PRO A 41 -2.75 -2.49 -13.63
CA PRO A 41 -3.34 -2.15 -14.91
C PRO A 41 -3.10 -0.66 -15.25
N MET A 42 -2.74 -0.34 -16.49
CA MET A 42 -2.66 1.04 -16.98
C MET A 42 -3.29 1.17 -18.36
N LYS A 43 -3.99 2.30 -18.56
CA LYS A 43 -4.30 2.80 -19.89
C LYS A 43 -3.10 3.59 -20.39
N ILE A 44 -2.82 3.49 -21.69
CA ILE A 44 -1.68 4.16 -22.31
C ILE A 44 -2.19 4.98 -23.47
N ASN A 45 -1.77 6.24 -23.55
CA ASN A 45 -2.13 7.11 -24.66
C ASN A 45 -1.18 6.89 -25.86
N LYS A 46 -1.63 7.32 -27.04
CA LYS A 46 -0.75 7.33 -28.22
C LYS A 46 0.44 8.25 -27.96
N GLY A 47 1.66 7.75 -28.11
CA GLY A 47 2.89 8.50 -27.83
C GLY A 47 3.46 8.31 -26.41
N GLU A 48 2.75 7.61 -25.51
CA GLU A 48 3.32 7.17 -24.22
C GLU A 48 4.08 5.83 -24.33
N GLU A 49 4.22 5.32 -25.56
CA GLU A 49 5.08 4.18 -25.89
C GLU A 49 6.53 4.53 -25.53
N GLY A 50 7.17 3.70 -24.70
CA GLY A 50 8.53 3.95 -24.22
C GLY A 50 8.65 4.80 -22.95
N THR A 51 7.55 4.99 -22.22
CA THR A 51 7.62 5.64 -20.89
C THR A 51 7.95 4.66 -19.78
N ASP A 52 8.53 5.20 -18.69
CA ASP A 52 8.83 4.46 -17.48
C ASP A 52 7.56 4.10 -16.69
N TYR A 53 7.46 2.85 -16.28
CA TYR A 53 6.32 2.31 -15.54
C TYR A 53 6.72 1.74 -14.20
N PHE A 54 6.26 2.37 -13.13
CA PHE A 54 6.59 2.02 -11.76
C PHE A 54 5.55 1.08 -11.14
N PHE A 55 6.02 0.09 -10.39
CA PHE A 55 5.22 -0.89 -9.66
C PHE A 55 5.98 -1.41 -8.44
N PHE A 56 5.31 -2.14 -7.54
CA PHE A 56 5.93 -2.62 -6.30
C PHE A 56 5.94 -4.15 -6.23
N ILE A 57 7.06 -4.71 -5.76
CA ILE A 57 7.20 -6.12 -5.36
C ILE A 57 7.68 -6.13 -3.90
N ASN A 58 6.87 -6.61 -2.95
CA ASN A 58 7.23 -6.71 -1.52
C ASN A 58 7.90 -5.43 -0.97
N ASN A 59 7.25 -4.29 -1.15
CA ASN A 59 7.73 -2.94 -0.76
C ASN A 59 8.97 -2.42 -1.51
N HIS A 60 9.44 -3.13 -2.54
CA HIS A 60 10.48 -2.63 -3.42
C HIS A 60 9.87 -1.98 -4.65
N GLU A 61 10.22 -0.71 -4.89
CA GLU A 61 9.87 -0.02 -6.12
C GLU A 61 10.68 -0.59 -7.29
N CYS A 62 9.95 -1.14 -8.25
CA CYS A 62 10.46 -1.66 -9.50
C CYS A 62 9.99 -0.77 -10.65
N ARG A 63 10.78 -0.70 -11.71
CA ARG A 63 10.48 0.06 -12.92
C ARG A 63 10.60 -0.83 -14.14
N ILE A 64 9.63 -0.77 -15.03
CA ILE A 64 9.77 -1.21 -16.41
C ILE A 64 10.09 0.02 -17.23
N TYR A 65 11.18 0.01 -17.98
CA TYR A 65 11.59 1.11 -18.85
C TYR A 65 11.86 0.59 -20.26
N SER A 66 11.72 1.45 -21.27
CA SER A 66 12.15 1.09 -22.62
C SER A 66 13.63 1.35 -22.81
N ARG A 67 14.31 0.41 -23.46
CA ARG A 67 15.62 0.64 -24.08
C ARG A 67 15.41 1.09 -25.52
N GLU A 68 16.16 2.10 -25.94
CA GLU A 68 16.34 2.37 -27.37
C GLU A 68 17.01 1.15 -28.00
N GLY A 69 16.34 0.58 -29.00
CA GLY A 69 16.88 -0.46 -29.87
C GLY A 69 16.64 -0.03 -31.31
N GLU A 70 17.50 -0.52 -32.22
CA GLU A 70 17.61 0.00 -33.59
C GLU A 70 16.30 -0.02 -34.40
N ASP A 71 15.32 -0.88 -34.07
CA ASP A 71 14.05 -0.94 -34.80
C ASP A 71 12.82 -1.39 -33.97
N ASN A 72 12.95 -1.57 -32.65
CA ASN A 72 11.85 -2.00 -31.79
C ASN A 72 11.94 -1.45 -30.37
N LEU A 73 10.80 -1.08 -29.79
CA LEU A 73 10.67 -0.83 -28.35
C LEU A 73 10.97 -2.13 -27.58
N HIS A 74 12.14 -2.17 -26.95
CA HIS A 74 12.52 -3.22 -26.02
C HIS A 74 12.25 -2.72 -24.60
N TYR A 75 11.64 -3.55 -23.75
CA TYR A 75 11.46 -3.23 -22.34
C TYR A 75 12.45 -4.01 -21.49
N SER A 76 12.89 -3.40 -20.37
CA SER A 76 13.66 -4.06 -19.32
C SER A 76 13.12 -3.69 -17.95
N VAL A 77 13.58 -4.40 -16.91
CA VAL A 77 13.17 -4.18 -15.52
C VAL A 77 14.35 -3.70 -14.69
N ALA A 78 14.14 -2.62 -13.95
CA ALA A 78 15.10 -2.09 -12.99
C ALA A 78 14.52 -2.09 -11.57
N LEU A 79 15.40 -2.21 -10.59
CA LEU A 79 15.12 -2.07 -9.16
C LEU A 79 16.03 -0.98 -8.59
N ARG A 80 15.44 0.05 -7.97
CA ARG A 80 16.20 1.18 -7.38
C ARG A 80 17.27 1.76 -8.32
N GLY A 81 16.95 1.87 -9.61
CA GLY A 81 17.87 2.39 -10.63
C GLY A 81 18.91 1.39 -11.15
N VAL A 82 18.87 0.12 -10.77
CA VAL A 82 19.77 -0.93 -11.32
C VAL A 82 18.97 -1.87 -12.21
N ASP A 83 19.40 -2.08 -13.45
CA ASP A 83 18.79 -3.06 -14.35
C ASP A 83 19.00 -4.48 -13.79
N LEU A 84 17.91 -5.24 -13.66
CA LEU A 84 17.93 -6.56 -13.05
C LEU A 84 18.49 -7.66 -13.96
N ILE A 85 18.72 -7.36 -15.24
CA ILE A 85 19.27 -8.27 -16.25
C ILE A 85 20.76 -7.99 -16.44
N THR A 86 21.13 -6.72 -16.68
CA THR A 86 22.53 -6.34 -16.96
C THR A 86 23.31 -5.93 -15.72
N GLY A 87 22.65 -5.56 -14.63
CA GLY A 87 23.30 -5.05 -13.42
C GLY A 87 23.81 -3.62 -13.54
N GLU A 88 23.55 -2.95 -14.67
CA GLU A 88 23.99 -1.59 -14.92
C GLU A 88 23.08 -0.56 -14.24
N SER A 89 23.65 0.59 -13.88
CA SER A 89 22.88 1.73 -13.40
C SER A 89 22.09 2.36 -14.55
N VAL A 90 20.84 2.71 -14.28
CA VAL A 90 19.91 3.27 -15.26
C VAL A 90 19.29 4.53 -14.69
N GLU A 91 19.46 5.65 -15.37
CA GLU A 91 18.83 6.91 -15.01
C GLU A 91 17.31 6.89 -15.28
N TYR A 92 16.57 7.70 -14.52
CA TYR A 92 15.12 7.81 -14.65
C TYR A 92 14.75 8.75 -15.81
N VAL A 93 13.98 8.24 -16.77
CA VAL A 93 13.44 9.09 -17.86
C VAL A 93 12.27 9.92 -17.33
N LYS A 94 11.53 9.38 -16.35
CA LYS A 94 10.47 10.08 -15.64
C LYS A 94 10.74 10.03 -14.14
N ALA A 95 10.60 11.17 -13.46
CA ALA A 95 10.74 11.20 -12.00
C ALA A 95 9.83 10.12 -11.37
N PRO A 96 10.34 9.37 -10.36
CA PRO A 96 9.54 8.37 -9.69
C PRO A 96 8.26 9.03 -9.16
N PRO A 97 7.11 8.32 -9.21
CA PRO A 97 5.90 8.84 -8.61
C PRO A 97 6.21 9.17 -7.15
N LYS A 98 5.90 10.41 -6.73
CA LYS A 98 5.94 10.76 -5.31
C LYS A 98 5.09 9.73 -4.57
N GLU A 99 5.52 9.31 -3.39
CA GLU A 99 4.71 8.47 -2.50
C GLU A 99 3.33 9.14 -2.34
N GLU A 100 2.36 8.68 -3.12
CA GLU A 100 0.97 9.06 -2.91
C GLU A 100 0.57 8.32 -1.64
N GLU A 101 0.35 9.07 -0.56
CA GLU A 101 -0.41 8.58 0.58
C GLU A 101 -1.68 7.95 0.02
N VAL A 102 -1.74 6.62 0.03
CA VAL A 102 -2.91 5.89 -0.42
C VAL A 102 -4.03 6.31 0.51
N GLN A 103 -4.86 7.27 0.07
CA GLN A 103 -6.12 7.55 0.72
C GLN A 103 -6.99 6.32 0.51
N VAL A 104 -6.90 5.39 1.46
CA VAL A 104 -7.80 4.24 1.53
C VAL A 104 -9.20 4.82 1.68
N LYS A 105 -9.94 4.90 0.57
CA LYS A 105 -11.35 5.27 0.57
C LYS A 105 -12.09 4.24 1.39
N MET A 106 -12.33 4.57 2.67
CA MET A 106 -13.19 3.79 3.55
C MET A 106 -14.61 3.89 3.04
N THR A 107 -15.25 2.75 2.86
CA THR A 107 -16.68 2.68 2.53
C THR A 107 -17.51 3.20 3.72
N LYS A 108 -18.73 3.72 3.46
CA LYS A 108 -19.64 4.17 4.52
C LYS A 108 -19.91 3.08 5.57
N LYS A 109 -19.95 1.81 5.16
CA LYS A 109 -20.11 0.65 6.04
C LYS A 109 -18.88 0.41 6.93
N GLU A 110 -17.67 0.60 6.40
CA GLU A 110 -16.45 0.53 7.21
C GLU A 110 -16.36 1.66 8.24
N MET A 111 -16.75 2.89 7.86
CA MET A 111 -16.85 3.99 8.83
C MET A 111 -17.84 3.69 9.95
N ALA A 112 -19.02 3.14 9.62
CA ALA A 112 -20.02 2.75 10.62
C ALA A 112 -19.51 1.63 11.55
N VAL A 113 -18.85 0.60 11.01
CA VAL A 113 -18.26 -0.48 11.81
C VAL A 113 -17.17 0.05 12.75
N ARG A 114 -16.31 0.94 12.26
CA ARG A 114 -15.28 1.58 13.07
C ARG A 114 -15.90 2.44 14.18
N ALA A 115 -16.91 3.26 13.88
CA ALA A 115 -17.63 4.06 14.88
C ALA A 115 -18.32 3.20 15.94
N ILE A 116 -19.01 2.13 15.55
CA ILE A 116 -19.65 1.20 16.50
C ILE A 116 -18.59 0.49 17.35
N SER A 117 -17.45 0.09 16.77
CA SER A 117 -16.36 -0.50 17.56
C SER A 117 -15.82 0.48 18.61
N PHE A 118 -15.68 1.77 18.27
CA PHE A 118 -15.27 2.77 19.25
C PHE A 118 -16.23 2.83 20.45
N ILE A 119 -17.54 2.92 20.17
CA ILE A 119 -18.59 3.04 21.19
C ILE A 119 -18.67 1.79 22.07
N VAL A 120 -18.54 0.60 21.48
CA VAL A 120 -18.79 -0.67 22.20
C VAL A 120 -17.54 -1.21 22.89
N SER A 121 -16.33 -0.99 22.34
CA SER A 121 -15.11 -1.56 22.91
C SER A 121 -14.22 -0.55 23.62
N VAL A 122 -14.00 0.64 23.05
CA VAL A 122 -12.99 1.56 23.58
C VAL A 122 -13.59 2.44 24.67
N TYR A 123 -14.78 2.97 24.43
CA TYR A 123 -15.43 3.89 25.35
C TYR A 123 -15.68 3.27 26.76
N PRO A 124 -16.15 2.02 26.89
CA PRO A 124 -16.30 1.40 28.21
C PRO A 124 -14.95 1.10 28.89
N ILE A 125 -13.92 0.75 28.12
CA ILE A 125 -12.57 0.49 28.63
C ILE A 125 -11.95 1.77 29.20
N VAL A 126 -12.12 2.90 28.51
CA VAL A 126 -11.65 4.22 28.98
C VAL A 126 -12.37 4.65 30.26
N ILE A 127 -13.69 4.46 30.34
CA ILE A 127 -14.48 4.76 31.56
C ILE A 127 -13.97 3.95 32.77
N VAL A 128 -13.53 2.71 32.58
CA VAL A 128 -13.05 1.84 33.67
C VAL A 128 -11.57 2.10 34.02
N LEU A 129 -10.72 2.31 33.02
CA LEU A 129 -9.28 2.47 33.23
C LEU A 129 -8.91 3.84 33.82
N ASN A 130 -9.60 4.91 33.44
CA ASN A 130 -9.26 6.26 33.88
C ASN A 130 -9.31 6.41 35.41
N PRO A 131 -10.38 5.97 36.11
CA PRO A 131 -10.42 6.00 37.57
C PRO A 131 -9.36 5.10 38.23
N MET A 132 -9.03 3.95 37.63
CA MET A 132 -8.00 3.04 38.15
C MET A 132 -6.59 3.64 38.06
N ILE A 133 -6.28 4.28 36.93
CA ILE A 133 -5.00 4.96 36.71
C ILE A 133 -4.89 6.16 37.64
N GLU A 134 -5.94 6.97 37.79
CA GLU A 134 -5.95 8.07 38.77
C GLU A 134 -5.75 7.57 40.21
N GLY A 135 -6.41 6.46 40.58
CA GLY A 135 -6.21 5.82 41.88
C GLY A 135 -4.77 5.35 42.08
N PHE A 136 -4.16 4.75 41.07
CA PHE A 136 -2.77 4.30 41.10
C PHE A 136 -1.76 5.46 41.18
N LEU A 137 -2.00 6.54 40.45
CA LEU A 137 -1.14 7.73 40.47
C LEU A 137 -1.20 8.46 41.82
N ARG A 138 -2.37 8.49 42.46
CA ARG A 138 -2.51 8.98 43.84
C ARG A 138 -1.74 8.13 44.85
N ILE A 139 -1.74 6.81 44.69
CA ILE A 139 -0.95 5.89 45.52
C ILE A 139 0.55 6.15 45.36
N LEU A 140 0.99 6.57 44.16
CA LEU A 140 2.38 6.89 43.86
C LEU A 140 2.78 8.34 44.24
N ASN A 141 1.93 9.11 44.93
CA ASN A 141 2.13 10.54 45.23
C ASN A 141 2.48 11.38 44.00
N TRP A 142 2.00 10.97 42.82
CA TRP A 142 2.27 11.68 41.58
C TRP A 142 0.97 12.32 41.06
N GLU A 143 0.94 13.65 41.04
CA GLU A 143 -0.14 14.40 40.38
C GLU A 143 0.28 14.77 38.95
N PRO A 144 -0.21 14.06 37.92
CA PRO A 144 0.03 14.46 36.54
C PRO A 144 -0.65 15.81 36.28
N ASN A 145 0.07 16.73 35.64
CA ASN A 145 -0.51 17.98 35.16
C ASN A 145 -1.57 17.70 34.07
N GLU A 146 -2.41 18.69 33.76
CA GLU A 146 -3.51 18.54 32.77
C GLU A 146 -3.02 18.10 31.38
N VAL A 147 -1.79 18.49 31.01
CA VAL A 147 -1.17 18.11 29.73
C VAL A 147 -0.86 16.61 29.67
N VAL A 148 -0.32 16.06 30.77
CA VAL A 148 -0.01 14.63 30.87
C VAL A 148 -1.29 13.81 30.99
N ARG A 149 -2.32 14.28 31.71
CA ARG A 149 -3.66 13.64 31.71
C ARG A 149 -4.27 13.61 30.32
N GLY A 150 -4.28 14.76 29.64
CA GLY A 150 -4.78 14.86 28.26
C GLY A 150 -4.01 13.96 27.29
N GLY A 151 -2.70 13.82 27.46
CA GLY A 151 -1.85 12.95 26.65
C GLY A 151 -2.10 11.45 26.86
N ILE A 152 -2.30 11.02 28.12
CA ILE A 152 -2.59 9.62 28.46
C ILE A 152 -3.98 9.21 27.95
N ASP A 153 -4.99 10.05 28.17
CA ASP A 153 -6.37 9.80 27.73
C ASP A 153 -6.48 9.77 26.19
N SER A 154 -5.78 10.67 25.52
CA SER A 154 -5.84 10.77 24.05
C SER A 154 -4.99 9.71 23.37
N GLY A 155 -3.78 9.42 23.86
CA GLY A 155 -2.84 8.50 23.21
C GLY A 155 -3.23 7.03 23.35
N ALA A 156 -3.54 6.58 24.57
CA ALA A 156 -3.87 5.18 24.83
C ALA A 156 -5.23 4.79 24.22
N GLY A 157 -6.21 5.69 24.29
CA GLY A 157 -7.54 5.49 23.71
C GLY A 157 -7.50 5.38 22.18
N VAL A 158 -6.74 6.25 21.51
CA VAL A 158 -6.58 6.23 20.04
C VAL A 158 -5.81 5.00 19.57
N ALA A 159 -4.76 4.59 20.28
CA ALA A 159 -4.00 3.39 19.94
C ALA A 159 -4.85 2.11 20.07
N MET A 160 -5.54 1.93 21.20
CA MET A 160 -6.44 0.79 21.41
C MET A 160 -7.58 0.75 20.40
N TYR A 161 -8.20 1.91 20.13
CA TYR A 161 -9.21 2.04 19.09
C TYR A 161 -8.70 1.57 17.72
N THR A 162 -7.54 2.08 17.31
CA THR A 162 -6.97 1.78 16.01
C THR A 162 -6.73 0.28 15.85
N ILE A 163 -6.20 -0.39 16.88
CA ILE A 163 -5.95 -1.83 16.88
C ILE A 163 -7.26 -2.63 16.78
N ILE A 164 -8.24 -2.32 17.63
CA ILE A 164 -9.51 -3.06 17.69
C ILE A 164 -10.33 -2.85 16.41
N ALA A 165 -10.44 -1.61 15.94
CA ALA A 165 -11.16 -1.26 14.72
C ALA A 165 -10.55 -1.95 13.50
N ASN A 166 -9.21 -1.96 13.38
CA ASN A 166 -8.51 -2.66 12.30
C ASN A 166 -8.73 -4.17 12.35
N TYR A 167 -8.70 -4.78 13.54
CA TYR A 167 -8.97 -6.21 13.72
C TYR A 167 -10.40 -6.58 13.28
N ILE A 168 -11.41 -5.82 13.71
CA ILE A 168 -12.82 -6.08 13.39
C ILE A 168 -13.06 -5.93 11.88
N VAL A 169 -12.58 -4.85 11.26
CA VAL A 169 -12.71 -4.63 9.81
C VAL A 169 -12.05 -5.77 9.03
N LYS A 170 -10.84 -6.19 9.43
CA LYS A 170 -10.14 -7.32 8.79
C LYS A 170 -10.94 -8.62 8.90
N LYS A 171 -11.55 -8.89 10.06
CA LYS A 171 -12.37 -10.07 10.31
C LYS A 171 -13.66 -10.08 9.48
N PHE A 172 -14.34 -8.94 9.37
CA PHE A 172 -15.55 -8.82 8.55
C PHE A 172 -15.28 -8.91 7.05
N LYS A 173 -14.17 -8.34 6.56
CA LYS A 173 -13.72 -8.56 5.18
C LYS A 173 -13.39 -10.02 4.89
N GLY A 174 -12.74 -10.72 5.83
CA GLY A 174 -12.43 -12.15 5.71
C GLY A 174 -13.67 -13.05 5.66
N ARG A 175 -14.80 -12.60 6.20
CA ARG A 175 -16.10 -13.29 6.17
C ARG A 175 -17.01 -12.86 5.01
N GLY A 176 -16.56 -11.96 4.13
CA GLY A 176 -17.37 -11.43 3.03
C GLY A 176 -18.49 -10.47 3.47
N LEU A 177 -18.51 -10.05 4.74
CA LEU A 177 -19.53 -9.16 5.31
C LEU A 177 -19.24 -7.67 5.03
N LEU A 178 -18.02 -7.35 4.61
CA LEU A 178 -17.62 -6.04 4.13
C LEU A 178 -16.96 -6.18 2.75
N GLU A 179 -17.36 -5.32 1.83
CA GLU A 179 -16.72 -5.21 0.52
C GLU A 179 -15.25 -4.79 0.70
N ARG A 180 -14.36 -5.34 -0.14
CA ARG A 180 -13.01 -4.79 -0.25
C ARG A 180 -13.16 -3.44 -0.96
N GLY A 181 -12.88 -2.35 -0.25
CA GLY A 181 -12.95 -0.99 -0.78
C GLY A 181 -12.36 -0.95 -2.20
N ALA A 182 -13.17 -0.48 -3.15
CA ALA A 182 -12.78 -0.37 -4.55
C ALA A 182 -11.53 0.52 -4.65
N LYS A 183 -10.52 0.00 -5.35
CA LYS A 183 -9.33 0.78 -5.76
C LYS A 183 -9.73 1.85 -6.76
#